data_AF-A0A3A4QKQ0-F1
#
_entry.id   AF-A0A3A4QKQ0-F1
#
_cell.length_a   1.000
_cell.length_b   1.000
_cell.length_c   1.000
_cell.angle_alpha   90.00
_cell.angle_beta   90.00
_cell.angle_gamma   90.00
#
_symmetry.space_group_name_H-M   'P 1'
#
loop_
_entity.id
_entity.type
_entity.pdbx_description
1 polymer ?
#
loop_
_entity_poly.entity_id
_entity_poly.type
_entity_poly.pdbx_seq_one_letter_code
_entity_poly.pdbx_strand_id
1 'polypeptide(L)'
;MNAKTVLRKMTNWKSLALVAAMVCLMTVPLTAQDYGGQQYQHEQQQSPPPQMNFNDEDLEKFANAQSDVADLRKQYSDALGQVEENEEAQALQETYTHRMIKAIEENGLSVEDYNNIVMAMQGDSELREKLNNMMN
;
A
#
# COMPACT_ATOMS: atom_id res chain seq x y z
N MET A 1 47.52 -16.80 23.32
CA MET A 1 47.03 -16.10 24.54
C MET A 1 46.49 -14.73 24.16
N ASN A 2 45.41 -14.33 24.82
CA ASN A 2 44.80 -13.00 24.94
C ASN A 2 43.66 -12.63 23.97
N ALA A 3 42.46 -12.93 24.45
CA ALA A 3 41.19 -12.32 24.08
C ALA A 3 41.12 -10.83 24.45
N LYS A 4 40.54 -10.02 23.58
CA LYS A 4 39.85 -8.74 23.86
C LYS A 4 38.70 -8.64 22.83
N THR A 5 37.47 -8.99 23.17
CA THR A 5 36.48 -8.15 23.88
C THR A 5 35.90 -7.04 22.98
N VAL A 6 34.69 -7.33 22.45
CA VAL A 6 33.48 -6.48 22.47
C VAL A 6 33.47 -5.20 21.61
N LEU A 7 32.43 -5.02 20.78
CA LEU A 7 31.30 -4.09 21.03
C LEU A 7 30.58 -3.68 19.73
N ARG A 8 29.32 -4.14 19.63
CA ARG A 8 28.24 -3.63 18.78
C ARG A 8 28.04 -2.11 18.99
N LYS A 9 27.59 -1.42 17.94
CA LYS A 9 27.02 -0.03 17.84
C LYS A 9 27.88 0.80 16.88
N MET A 10 27.37 1.66 15.99
CA MET A 10 26.03 2.18 15.74
C MET A 10 26.15 3.09 14.51
N THR A 11 25.06 3.23 13.76
CA THR A 11 24.64 4.48 13.10
C THR A 11 25.53 5.01 11.96
N ASN A 12 25.03 4.85 10.73
CA ASN A 12 25.11 5.86 9.67
C ASN A 12 23.86 5.74 8.77
N TRP A 13 22.67 5.99 9.33
CA TRP A 13 21.36 5.89 8.66
C TRP A 13 20.99 7.16 7.87
N LYS A 14 21.96 7.83 7.26
CA LYS A 14 21.71 9.05 6.49
C LYS A 14 22.08 8.84 5.03
N SER A 15 21.22 8.13 4.32
CA SER A 15 21.08 8.19 2.87
C SER A 15 19.70 7.66 2.50
N LEU A 16 18.72 8.53 2.71
CA LEU A 16 17.37 8.40 2.17
C LEU A 16 17.48 8.72 0.67
N ALA A 17 17.53 7.67 -0.16
CA ALA A 17 17.31 7.75 -1.59
C ALA A 17 16.26 6.70 -1.94
N LEU A 18 15.01 7.12 -1.87
CA LEU A 18 13.85 6.33 -2.27
C LEU A 18 13.82 6.30 -3.80
N VAL A 19 14.63 5.42 -4.39
CA VAL A 19 14.50 5.09 -5.81
C VAL A 19 13.50 3.94 -5.90
N ALA A 20 12.24 4.34 -6.09
CA ALA A 20 11.20 3.48 -6.60
C ALA A 20 11.55 3.09 -8.05
N ALA A 21 12.15 1.92 -8.21
CA ALA A 21 12.21 1.21 -9.48
C ALA A 21 12.57 -0.26 -9.22
N MET A 22 11.65 -1.01 -8.62
CA MET A 22 11.72 -2.48 -8.63
C MET A 22 10.61 -3.01 -9.52
N VAL A 23 10.75 -2.75 -10.83
CA VAL A 23 10.09 -3.51 -11.87
C VAL A 23 10.84 -4.85 -11.95
N CYS A 24 10.45 -5.81 -11.11
CA CYS A 24 10.80 -7.20 -11.33
C CYS A 24 9.87 -7.76 -12.42
N LEU A 25 10.32 -7.70 -13.68
CA LEU A 25 9.78 -8.54 -14.75
C LEU A 25 10.08 -10.01 -14.40
N MET A 26 9.20 -10.67 -13.68
CA MET A 26 9.20 -12.14 -13.63
C MET A 26 8.43 -12.67 -14.84
N THR A 27 9.15 -12.88 -15.93
CA THR A 27 8.69 -13.78 -16.99
C THR A 27 8.71 -15.20 -16.44
N VAL A 28 7.55 -15.74 -16.05
CA VAL A 28 7.43 -17.15 -15.68
C VAL A 28 7.07 -17.95 -16.94
N PRO A 29 7.94 -18.85 -17.45
CA PRO A 29 7.52 -19.80 -18.46
C PRO A 29 6.49 -20.76 -17.87
N LEU A 30 5.32 -20.83 -18.51
CA LEU A 30 4.27 -21.81 -18.23
C LEU A 30 4.79 -23.21 -18.52
N THR A 31 5.37 -23.86 -17.52
CA THR A 31 5.54 -25.31 -17.48
C THR A 31 4.95 -25.84 -16.19
N ALA A 32 3.93 -26.68 -16.33
CA ALA A 32 3.14 -27.28 -15.28
C ALA A 32 3.96 -27.81 -14.10
N GLN A 33 3.64 -27.36 -12.88
CA GLN A 33 3.60 -28.19 -11.68
C GLN A 33 2.98 -27.39 -10.52
N ASP A 34 1.80 -27.86 -10.11
CA ASP A 34 1.27 -27.89 -8.74
C ASP A 34 1.94 -26.97 -7.72
N TYR A 35 1.37 -25.78 -7.51
CA TYR A 35 1.44 -25.04 -6.25
C TYR A 35 0.20 -24.16 -6.15
N GLY A 36 -0.67 -24.47 -5.18
CA GLY A 36 -1.79 -23.64 -4.78
C GLY A 36 -1.29 -22.33 -4.18
N GLY A 37 -1.02 -21.35 -5.03
CA GLY A 37 -0.96 -19.95 -4.65
C GLY A 37 -2.19 -19.28 -5.22
N GLN A 38 -3.16 -18.92 -4.37
CA GLN A 38 -4.16 -17.92 -4.73
C GLN A 38 -3.42 -16.62 -5.03
N GLN A 39 -3.00 -16.45 -6.28
CA GLN A 39 -2.79 -15.13 -6.84
C GLN A 39 -4.12 -14.42 -6.68
N TYR A 40 -4.14 -13.40 -5.82
CA TYR A 40 -5.13 -12.35 -5.90
C TYR A 40 -4.99 -11.74 -7.29
N GLN A 41 -5.71 -12.32 -8.23
CA GLN A 41 -5.89 -11.84 -9.58
C GLN A 41 -6.81 -10.63 -9.41
N HIS A 42 -6.21 -9.49 -9.07
CA HIS A 42 -6.86 -8.23 -9.35
C HIS A 42 -6.88 -8.14 -10.88
N GLU A 43 -7.96 -8.64 -11.47
CA GLU A 43 -8.36 -8.37 -12.84
C GLU A 43 -8.53 -6.85 -12.97
N GLN A 44 -7.42 -6.12 -13.09
CA GLN A 44 -7.42 -4.76 -13.59
C GLN A 44 -7.74 -4.85 -15.07
N GLN A 45 -9.04 -5.00 -15.34
CA GLN A 45 -9.63 -4.71 -16.62
C GLN A 45 -9.30 -3.24 -16.90
N GLN A 46 -8.29 -3.01 -17.74
CA GLN A 46 -7.84 -1.70 -18.21
C GLN A 46 -8.91 -1.09 -19.13
N SER A 47 -10.06 -0.76 -18.55
CA SER A 47 -10.92 0.28 -19.10
C SER A 47 -10.23 1.61 -18.83
N PRO A 48 -10.18 2.54 -19.79
CA PRO A 48 -9.74 3.91 -19.49
C PRO A 48 -10.57 4.40 -18.31
N PRO A 49 -9.95 5.02 -17.28
CA PRO A 49 -10.68 5.48 -16.12
C PRO A 49 -11.81 6.39 -16.63
N PRO A 50 -13.06 6.19 -16.18
CA PRO A 50 -14.10 7.17 -16.44
C PRO A 50 -13.53 8.54 -16.05
N GLN A 51 -13.73 9.57 -16.88
CA GLN A 51 -13.43 10.94 -16.48
C GLN A 51 -14.44 11.32 -15.40
N MET A 52 -14.15 10.87 -14.18
CA MET A 52 -14.95 11.07 -13.00
C MET A 52 -14.48 12.40 -12.42
N ASN A 53 -15.36 13.39 -12.47
CA ASN A 53 -15.13 14.64 -11.77
C ASN A 53 -15.45 14.41 -10.30
N PHE A 54 -14.42 14.42 -9.46
CA PHE A 54 -14.57 14.37 -8.01
C PHE A 54 -14.85 15.77 -7.48
N ASN A 55 -15.86 15.91 -6.62
CA ASN A 55 -16.12 17.18 -5.94
C ASN A 55 -15.07 17.39 -4.82
N ASP A 56 -14.98 18.62 -4.30
CA ASP A 56 -13.98 18.96 -3.28
C ASP A 56 -14.19 18.18 -1.97
N GLU A 57 -15.45 17.93 -1.60
CA GLU A 57 -15.82 17.20 -0.37
C GLU A 57 -15.32 15.75 -0.40
N ASP A 58 -15.45 15.06 -1.54
CA ASP A 58 -15.00 13.68 -1.73
C ASP A 58 -13.48 13.61 -1.73
N LEU A 59 -12.79 14.63 -2.24
CA LEU A 59 -11.34 14.74 -2.20
C LEU A 59 -10.80 15.03 -0.80
N GLU A 60 -11.52 15.82 0.01
CA GLU A 60 -11.20 16.02 1.42
C GLU A 60 -11.39 14.74 2.23
N LYS A 61 -12.51 14.03 2.04
CA LYS A 61 -12.73 12.71 2.65
C LYS A 61 -11.64 11.71 2.25
N PHE A 62 -11.26 11.71 0.97
CA PHE A 62 -10.17 10.89 0.47
C PHE A 62 -8.83 11.23 1.15
N ALA A 63 -8.50 12.51 1.29
CA ALA A 63 -7.25 12.94 1.94
C ALA A 63 -7.18 12.44 3.40
N ASN A 64 -8.29 12.53 4.14
CA ASN A 64 -8.36 12.01 5.51
C ASN A 64 -8.26 10.48 5.54
N ALA A 65 -9.05 9.78 4.72
CA ALA A 65 -9.00 8.32 4.61
C ALA A 65 -7.61 7.82 4.20
N GLN A 66 -6.91 8.54 3.33
CA GLN A 66 -5.57 8.20 2.88
C GLN A 66 -4.55 8.25 4.02
N SER A 67 -4.67 9.21 4.94
CA SER A 67 -3.85 9.28 6.14
C SER A 67 -4.08 8.05 7.03
N ASP A 68 -5.34 7.73 7.32
CA ASP A 68 -5.70 6.59 8.18
C ASP A 68 -5.26 5.25 7.56
N VAL A 69 -5.47 5.08 6.25
CA VAL A 69 -5.01 3.91 5.51
C VAL A 69 -3.49 3.81 5.50
N ALA A 70 -2.76 4.92 5.37
CA ALA A 70 -1.31 4.92 5.44
C ALA A 70 -0.79 4.47 6.81
N ASP A 71 -1.41 4.94 7.89
CA ASP A 71 -1.08 4.51 9.26
C ASP A 71 -1.39 3.02 9.49
N LEU A 72 -2.52 2.52 8.97
CA LEU A 72 -2.85 1.09 9.02
C LEU A 72 -1.87 0.24 8.21
N ARG A 73 -1.41 0.71 7.03
CA ARG A 73 -0.40 0.01 6.23
C ARG A 73 0.93 -0.08 6.95
N LYS A 74 1.33 0.99 7.64
CA LYS A 74 2.53 0.99 8.47
C LYS A 74 2.41 -0.03 9.62
N GLN A 75 1.31 0.00 10.35
CA GLN A 75 1.04 -0.96 11.43
C GLN A 75 1.01 -2.41 10.92
N TYR A 76 0.41 -2.65 9.75
CA TYR A 76 0.42 -3.95 9.10
C TYR A 76 1.85 -4.40 8.78
N SER A 77 2.67 -3.53 8.18
CA SER A 77 4.07 -3.83 7.86
C SER A 77 4.88 -4.18 9.11
N ASP A 78 4.68 -3.42 10.19
CA ASP A 78 5.36 -3.65 11.47
C ASP A 78 4.91 -4.98 12.11
N ALA A 79 3.63 -5.32 12.01
CA ALA A 79 3.09 -6.58 12.51
C ALA A 79 3.56 -7.77 11.66
N LEU A 80 3.57 -7.65 10.33
CA LEU A 80 4.00 -8.71 9.43
C LEU A 80 5.48 -9.05 9.60
N GLY A 81 6.33 -8.05 9.90
CA GLY A 81 7.74 -8.28 10.23
C GLY A 81 7.99 -9.07 11.52
N GLN A 82 6.96 -9.29 12.34
CA GLN A 82 7.01 -10.09 13.57
C GLN A 82 6.39 -11.48 13.41
N VAL A 83 5.76 -11.76 12.27
CA VAL A 83 5.09 -13.04 12.00
C VAL A 83 6.05 -13.98 11.27
N GLU A 84 6.22 -15.19 11.82
CA GLU A 84 7.03 -16.24 11.21
C GLU A 84 6.18 -17.30 10.50
N GLU A 85 4.94 -17.49 10.94
CA GLU A 85 4.02 -18.52 10.44
C GLU A 85 3.12 -18.01 9.30
N ASN A 86 2.88 -18.86 8.30
CA ASN A 86 2.13 -18.44 7.11
C ASN A 86 0.64 -18.19 7.41
N GLU A 87 0.02 -19.02 8.24
CA GLU A 87 -1.38 -18.89 8.63
C GLU A 87 -1.63 -17.58 9.42
N GLU A 88 -0.69 -17.21 10.29
CA GLU A 88 -0.76 -15.96 11.03
C GLU A 88 -0.63 -14.75 10.10
N ALA A 89 0.22 -14.84 9.07
CA ALA A 89 0.38 -13.78 8.08
C ALA A 89 -0.91 -13.58 7.26
N GLN A 90 -1.59 -14.66 6.89
CA GLN A 90 -2.88 -14.61 6.19
C GLN A 90 -3.96 -13.96 7.06
N ALA A 91 -4.10 -14.38 8.32
CA ALA A 91 -5.06 -13.79 9.25
C ALA A 91 -4.79 -12.30 9.51
N LEU A 92 -3.51 -11.91 9.54
CA LEU A 92 -3.09 -10.53 9.66
C LEU A 92 -3.52 -9.71 8.44
N GLN A 93 -3.28 -10.24 7.23
CA GLN A 93 -3.69 -9.59 5.99
C GLN A 93 -5.21 -9.33 5.96
N GLU A 94 -6.03 -10.33 6.29
CA GLU A 94 -7.49 -10.18 6.35
C GLU A 94 -7.92 -9.11 7.36
N THR A 95 -7.34 -9.16 8.57
CA THR A 95 -7.63 -8.21 9.65
C THR A 95 -7.34 -6.77 9.22
N TYR A 96 -6.17 -6.53 8.64
CA TYR A 96 -5.78 -5.19 8.22
C TYR A 96 -6.53 -4.73 6.96
N THR A 97 -6.89 -5.64 6.06
CA THR A 97 -7.76 -5.32 4.92
C THR A 97 -9.11 -4.81 5.41
N HIS A 98 -9.74 -5.51 6.36
CA HIS A 98 -11.02 -5.08 6.93
C HIS A 98 -10.92 -3.75 7.66
N ARG A 99 -9.81 -3.51 8.38
CA ARG A 99 -9.55 -2.22 9.05
C ARG A 99 -9.39 -1.07 8.05
N MET A 100 -8.70 -1.29 6.93
CA MET A 100 -8.57 -0.27 5.89
C MET A 100 -9.91 0.07 5.26
N ILE A 101 -10.75 -0.94 4.97
CA ILE A 101 -12.12 -0.73 4.48
C ILE A 101 -12.91 0.13 5.46
N LYS A 102 -12.91 -0.21 6.75
CA LYS A 102 -13.59 0.58 7.77
C LYS A 102 -13.07 2.02 7.86
N ALA A 103 -11.76 2.23 7.79
CA ALA A 103 -11.20 3.57 7.83
C ALA A 103 -11.70 4.44 6.66
N ILE A 104 -11.84 3.85 5.47
CA ILE A 104 -12.41 4.54 4.31
C ILE A 104 -13.89 4.88 4.57
N GLU A 105 -14.68 3.91 5.03
CA GLU A 105 -16.11 4.08 5.31
C GLU A 105 -16.38 5.08 6.46
N GLU A 106 -15.55 5.09 7.51
CA GLU A 106 -15.67 6.01 8.66
C GLU A 106 -15.38 7.46 8.27
N ASN A 107 -14.59 7.68 7.22
CA ASN A 107 -14.38 9.00 6.61
C ASN A 107 -15.52 9.40 5.65
N GLY A 108 -16.57 8.58 5.54
CA GLY A 108 -17.75 8.87 4.72
C GLY A 108 -17.53 8.67 3.22
N LEU A 109 -16.53 7.88 2.84
CA LEU A 109 -16.22 7.53 1.46
C LEU A 109 -16.53 6.05 1.22
N SER A 110 -16.98 5.68 0.01
CA SER A 110 -17.08 4.26 -0.35
C SER A 110 -15.71 3.72 -0.76
N VAL A 111 -15.50 2.41 -0.63
CA VAL A 111 -14.28 1.75 -1.12
C VAL A 111 -14.14 1.92 -2.64
N GLU A 112 -15.26 1.96 -3.36
CA GLU A 112 -15.28 2.20 -4.80
C GLU A 112 -14.79 3.61 -5.14
N ASP A 113 -15.32 4.64 -4.48
CA ASP A 113 -14.92 6.04 -4.71
C ASP A 113 -13.45 6.27 -4.35
N TYR A 114 -12.99 5.69 -3.23
CA TYR A 114 -11.57 5.72 -2.85
C TYR A 114 -10.69 5.12 -3.96
N ASN A 115 -11.05 3.94 -4.47
CA ASN A 115 -10.29 3.29 -5.54
C ASN A 115 -10.35 4.08 -6.86
N ASN A 116 -11.49 4.69 -7.19
CA ASN A 116 -11.65 5.52 -8.38
C ASN A 116 -10.73 6.74 -8.32
N ILE A 117 -10.62 7.40 -7.16
CA ILE A 117 -9.69 8.52 -6.96
C ILE A 117 -8.24 8.05 -7.10
N VAL A 118 -7.89 6.90 -6.50
CA VAL A 118 -6.55 6.29 -6.63
C VAL A 118 -6.19 5.99 -8.09
N MET A 119 -7.12 5.46 -8.86
CA MET A 119 -6.91 5.18 -10.29
C MET A 119 -6.77 6.46 -11.11
N ALA A 120 -7.62 7.46 -10.85
CA ALA A 120 -7.57 8.74 -11.56
C ALA A 120 -6.25 9.50 -11.34
N MET A 121 -5.69 9.45 -10.14
CA MET A 121 -4.40 10.08 -9.82
C MET A 121 -3.24 9.61 -10.72
N GLN A 122 -3.31 8.41 -11.31
CA GLN A 122 -2.23 7.91 -12.17
C GLN A 122 -2.12 8.70 -13.48
N GLY A 123 -3.25 9.17 -14.01
CA GLY A 123 -3.34 9.89 -15.28
C GLY A 123 -3.56 11.41 -15.13
N ASP A 124 -4.03 11.86 -13.98
CA ASP A 124 -4.42 13.25 -13.74
C ASP A 124 -3.40 13.98 -12.86
N SER A 125 -2.62 14.89 -13.46
CA SER A 125 -1.68 15.74 -12.72
C SER A 125 -2.37 16.82 -11.89
N GLU A 126 -3.48 17.37 -12.37
CA GLU A 126 -4.19 18.44 -11.68
C GLU A 126 -4.85 17.88 -10.41
N LEU A 127 -5.45 16.69 -10.49
CA LEU A 127 -5.99 15.98 -9.34
C LEU A 127 -4.93 15.70 -8.27
N ARG A 128 -3.74 15.25 -8.67
CA ARG A 128 -2.62 15.04 -7.74
C ARG A 128 -2.18 16.32 -7.06
N GLU A 129 -2.07 17.41 -7.81
CA GLU A 129 -1.70 18.72 -7.25
C GLU A 129 -2.77 19.20 -6.26
N LYS A 130 -4.04 19.08 -6.62
CA LYS A 130 -5.16 19.44 -5.75
C LYS A 130 -5.16 18.65 -4.44
N LEU A 131 -4.99 17.35 -4.50
CA LEU A 131 -4.92 16.48 -3.32
C LEU A 131 -3.68 16.78 -2.47
N ASN A 132 -2.52 17.04 -3.08
CA ASN A 132 -1.33 17.48 -2.35
C ASN A 132 -1.56 18.79 -1.60
N ASN A 133 -2.30 19.74 -2.19
CA ASN A 133 -2.65 21.00 -1.52
C ASN A 133 -3.62 20.79 -0.35
N MET A 134 -4.50 19.79 -0.42
CA MET A 134 -5.42 19.44 0.68
C MET A 134 -4.72 18.74 1.86
N MET A 135 -3.62 18.03 1.60
CA MET A 135 -2.86 17.27 2.61
C MET A 135 -1.69 18.05 3.24
N ASN A 136 -1.40 19.27 2.77
CA ASN A 136 -0.27 20.10 3.21
C ASN A 136 -0.56 20.95 4.44
#